data_AF-A0A7X6YLC9-F1
#
_entry.id   AF-A0A7X6YLC9-F1
#
_cell.length_a   1.000
_cell.length_b   1.000
_cell.length_c   1.000
_cell.angle_alpha   90.00
_cell.angle_beta   90.00
_cell.angle_gamma   90.00
#
_symmetry.space_group_name_H-M   'P 1'
#
loop_
_entity.id
_entity.type
_entity.pdbx_description
1 polymer ?
#
loop_
_entity_poly.entity_id
_entity_poly.type
_entity_poly.pdbx_seq_one_letter_code
_entity_poly.pdbx_strand_id
1 'polypeptide(L)'
;MITMVSTIANGGTYIKPRIVKATVNSQTKEKTEIEVIKKDRAISEETAKNVLSMMESVVAEGTGKNSQVKGYRIGGKTGTSEDGVNTGKYVTSFIGVAPISDPSVTVLITLYNPTGEGGHQGGGVAAPIGAQIFSEVLQYLEVSKDGQNEEEINLNVEVPNIQGKTIKEAEKILKENKLKININNEQENMDKENIIIKEQIPKSGVKVKENSNIYIEW
;
A
#
# COMPACT_ATOMS: atom_id res chain seq x y z
N MET A 1 7.59 -13.43 19.30
CA MET A 1 6.32 -12.78 18.94
C MET A 1 6.37 -12.10 17.57
N ILE A 2 7.29 -11.16 17.31
CA ILE A 2 7.31 -10.44 16.02
C ILE A 2 7.40 -11.38 14.81
N THR A 3 8.27 -12.41 14.86
CA THR A 3 8.42 -13.41 13.79
C THR A 3 7.13 -14.17 13.47
N MET A 4 6.26 -14.37 14.46
CA MET A 4 4.96 -15.04 14.25
C MET A 4 4.07 -14.16 13.37
N VAL A 5 3.92 -12.87 13.70
CA VAL A 5 3.11 -11.95 12.88
C VAL A 5 3.76 -11.67 11.54
N SER A 6 5.09 -11.58 11.47
CA SER A 6 5.79 -11.52 10.19
C SER A 6 5.56 -12.78 9.34
N THR A 7 5.41 -13.96 9.95
CA THR A 7 5.08 -15.20 9.21
C THR A 7 3.67 -15.11 8.62
N ILE A 8 2.70 -14.63 9.38
CA ILE A 8 1.33 -14.38 8.91
C ILE A 8 1.35 -13.35 7.76
N ALA A 9 2.06 -12.23 7.95
CA ALA A 9 2.22 -11.18 6.93
C ALA A 9 2.87 -11.72 5.64
N ASN A 10 3.82 -12.67 5.74
CA ASN A 10 4.48 -13.31 4.60
C ASN A 10 3.70 -14.53 4.06
N GLY A 11 2.37 -14.48 4.07
CA GLY A 11 1.52 -15.54 3.52
C GLY A 11 1.71 -16.91 4.19
N GLY A 12 2.07 -16.93 5.48
CA GLY A 12 2.31 -18.13 6.26
C GLY A 12 3.71 -18.72 6.17
N THR A 13 4.64 -18.08 5.44
CA THR A 13 6.02 -18.56 5.27
C THR A 13 6.94 -17.97 6.33
N TYR A 14 7.69 -18.81 7.05
CA TYR A 14 8.66 -18.32 8.02
C TYR A 14 9.84 -17.66 7.33
N ILE A 15 10.16 -16.44 7.74
CA ILE A 15 11.38 -15.71 7.33
C ILE A 15 12.31 -15.63 8.53
N LYS A 16 13.57 -16.06 8.38
CA LYS A 16 14.57 -15.92 9.44
C LYS A 16 14.83 -14.42 9.69
N PRO A 17 14.59 -13.91 10.91
CA PRO A 17 14.88 -12.50 11.21
C PRO A 17 16.36 -12.19 11.00
N ARG A 18 16.64 -11.00 10.46
CA ARG A 18 18.01 -10.48 10.27
C ARG A 18 18.07 -9.01 10.66
N ILE A 19 19.22 -8.60 11.20
CA ILE A 19 19.52 -7.20 11.53
C ILE A 19 20.50 -6.62 10.52
N VAL A 20 21.45 -7.44 10.04
CA VAL A 20 22.49 -7.00 9.11
C VAL A 20 22.02 -7.17 7.67
N LYS A 21 22.08 -6.08 6.90
CA LYS A 21 21.77 -6.09 5.46
C LYS A 21 22.96 -6.61 4.64
N ALA A 22 24.13 -6.04 4.89
CA ALA A 22 25.37 -6.36 4.23
C ALA A 22 26.55 -6.05 5.15
N THR A 23 27.70 -6.66 4.89
CA THR A 23 28.99 -6.27 5.46
C THR A 23 29.86 -5.64 4.38
N VAL A 24 30.61 -4.59 4.73
CA VAL A 24 31.56 -3.95 3.81
C VAL A 24 32.95 -4.06 4.41
N ASN A 25 33.89 -4.64 3.66
CA ASN A 25 35.28 -4.71 4.06
C ASN A 25 35.90 -3.31 4.03
N SER A 26 36.50 -2.87 5.14
CA SER A 26 37.02 -1.52 5.28
C SER A 26 38.22 -1.23 4.37
N GLN A 27 39.02 -2.25 4.03
CA GLN A 27 40.23 -2.16 3.21
C GLN A 27 39.92 -2.36 1.72
N THR A 28 39.23 -3.44 1.36
CA THR A 28 38.97 -3.78 -0.04
C THR A 28 37.73 -3.10 -0.61
N LYS A 29 36.89 -2.50 0.25
CA LYS A 29 35.55 -1.98 -0.08
C LYS A 29 34.59 -3.04 -0.63
N GLU A 30 34.95 -4.32 -0.55
CA GLU A 30 34.10 -5.42 -0.97
C GLU A 30 32.84 -5.48 -0.11
N LYS A 31 31.68 -5.59 -0.78
CA LYS A 31 30.37 -5.66 -0.14
C LYS A 31 29.82 -7.07 -0.25
N THR A 32 29.46 -7.65 0.89
CA THR A 32 28.79 -8.95 0.97
C THR A 32 27.36 -8.75 1.46
N GLU A 33 26.38 -8.93 0.58
CA GLU A 33 24.96 -8.89 0.96
C GLU A 33 24.59 -10.15 1.75
N ILE A 34 23.75 -9.98 2.77
CA ILE A 34 23.19 -11.10 3.53
C ILE A 34 21.82 -11.41 2.92
N GLU A 35 21.63 -12.65 2.48
CA GLU A 35 20.38 -13.06 1.85
C GLU A 35 19.21 -13.18 2.85
N VAL A 36 17.99 -13.02 2.33
CA VAL A 36 16.77 -13.28 3.08
C VAL A 36 16.48 -14.78 3.04
N ILE A 37 16.56 -15.44 4.20
CA ILE A 37 16.35 -16.89 4.30
C ILE A 37 14.87 -17.18 4.56
N LYS A 38 14.20 -17.76 3.57
CA LYS A 38 12.86 -18.36 3.70
C LYS A 38 13.00 -19.80 4.20
N LYS A 39 12.20 -20.19 5.20
CA LYS A 39 12.11 -21.59 5.68
C LYS A 39 10.73 -22.15 5.41
N ASP A 40 10.35 -23.17 6.18
CA ASP A 40 9.09 -23.88 6.05
C ASP A 40 7.87 -22.95 6.21
N ARG A 41 6.81 -23.35 5.51
CA ARG A 41 5.50 -22.73 5.61
C ARG A 41 4.79 -23.26 6.85
N ALA A 42 4.49 -22.36 7.80
CA ALA A 42 3.83 -22.71 9.06
C ALA A 42 2.31 -22.84 8.91
N ILE A 43 1.69 -22.03 8.06
CA ILE A 43 0.24 -22.05 7.76
C ILE A 43 0.03 -21.81 6.26
N SER A 44 -1.12 -22.20 5.72
CA SER A 44 -1.44 -21.92 4.32
C SER A 44 -1.57 -20.41 4.08
N GLU A 45 -1.37 -19.98 2.84
CA GLU A 45 -1.53 -18.58 2.46
C GLU A 45 -2.98 -18.11 2.65
N GLU A 46 -3.96 -18.97 2.37
CA GLU A 46 -5.37 -18.69 2.63
C GLU A 46 -5.63 -18.48 4.13
N THR A 47 -5.11 -19.34 4.99
CA THR A 47 -5.22 -19.16 6.45
C THR A 47 -4.54 -17.87 6.88
N ALA A 48 -3.37 -17.55 6.34
CA ALA A 48 -2.68 -16.30 6.65
C ALA A 48 -3.52 -15.07 6.25
N LYS A 49 -4.11 -15.06 5.06
CA LYS A 49 -5.02 -14.00 4.58
C LYS A 49 -6.25 -13.86 5.47
N ASN A 50 -6.88 -14.97 5.85
CA ASN A 50 -8.03 -14.97 6.75
C ASN A 50 -7.65 -14.39 8.13
N VAL A 51 -6.49 -14.77 8.68
CA VAL A 51 -6.00 -14.23 9.95
C VAL A 51 -5.70 -12.74 9.85
N LEU A 52 -5.09 -12.25 8.75
CA LEU A 52 -4.88 -10.83 8.52
C LEU A 52 -6.21 -10.06 8.49
N SER A 53 -7.23 -10.58 7.80
CA SER A 53 -8.57 -9.98 7.78
C SER A 53 -9.19 -9.93 9.18
N MET A 54 -9.06 -10.99 9.98
CA MET A 54 -9.52 -10.97 11.37
C MET A 54 -8.76 -9.96 12.24
N MET A 55 -7.45 -9.82 12.03
CA MET A 55 -6.63 -8.82 12.72
C MET A 55 -7.02 -7.40 12.33
N GLU A 56 -7.43 -7.18 11.09
CA GLU A 56 -7.99 -5.89 10.64
C GLU A 56 -9.27 -5.55 11.41
N SER A 57 -10.20 -6.50 11.58
CA SER A 57 -11.44 -6.26 12.34
C SER A 57 -11.18 -5.80 13.78
N VAL A 58 -10.09 -6.28 14.42
CA VAL A 58 -9.71 -5.83 15.78
C VAL A 58 -9.35 -4.34 15.81
N VAL A 59 -8.79 -3.82 14.73
CA VAL A 59 -8.42 -2.40 14.59
C VAL A 59 -9.57 -1.59 14.03
N ALA A 60 -10.39 -2.14 13.13
CA ALA A 60 -11.55 -1.45 12.59
C ALA A 60 -12.63 -1.20 13.66
N GLU A 61 -12.96 -2.24 14.43
CA GLU A 61 -14.15 -2.26 15.28
C GLU A 61 -13.87 -2.69 16.73
N GLY A 62 -12.67 -3.22 17.00
CA GLY A 62 -12.34 -3.85 18.27
C GLY A 62 -11.47 -3.03 19.22
N THR A 63 -10.79 -3.76 20.11
CA THR A 63 -9.90 -3.19 21.13
C THR A 63 -8.65 -2.50 20.57
N GLY A 64 -8.31 -2.74 19.30
CA GLY A 64 -7.15 -2.16 18.63
C GLY A 64 -7.43 -0.82 17.94
N LYS A 65 -8.65 -0.26 18.06
CA LYS A 65 -9.08 0.93 17.31
C LYS A 65 -8.13 2.13 17.35
N ASN A 66 -7.40 2.32 18.45
CA ASN A 66 -6.48 3.43 18.58
C ASN A 66 -5.19 3.25 17.76
N SER A 67 -5.01 2.13 17.05
CA SER A 67 -3.90 1.91 16.12
C SER A 67 -4.23 2.26 14.66
N GLN A 68 -5.43 2.78 14.37
CA GLN A 68 -5.84 3.20 13.02
C GLN A 68 -4.98 4.35 12.49
N VAL A 69 -4.66 4.30 11.18
CA VAL A 69 -3.99 5.38 10.45
C VAL A 69 -4.76 5.63 9.17
N LYS A 70 -5.13 6.90 8.91
CA LYS A 70 -5.93 7.27 7.74
C LYS A 70 -5.24 6.88 6.44
N GLY A 71 -5.94 6.10 5.61
CA GLY A 71 -5.46 5.64 4.32
C GLY A 71 -4.66 4.33 4.36
N TYR A 72 -4.41 3.76 5.54
CA TYR A 72 -3.82 2.44 5.66
C TYR A 72 -4.76 1.50 6.41
N ARG A 73 -4.99 0.32 5.83
CA ARG A 73 -5.67 -0.81 6.44
C ARG A 73 -4.66 -1.48 7.35
N ILE A 74 -4.88 -1.34 8.65
CA ILE A 74 -4.00 -1.87 9.69
C ILE A 74 -4.70 -3.04 10.34
N GLY A 75 -3.99 -4.17 10.46
CA GLY A 75 -4.41 -5.26 11.34
C GLY A 75 -3.54 -5.33 12.57
N GLY A 76 -4.12 -5.75 13.68
CA GLY A 76 -3.37 -5.90 14.92
C GLY A 76 -4.09 -6.69 15.99
N LYS A 77 -3.38 -6.89 17.10
CA LYS A 77 -3.93 -7.50 18.30
C LYS A 77 -3.33 -6.87 19.55
N THR A 78 -4.21 -6.57 20.49
CA THR A 78 -3.87 -6.10 21.83
C THR A 78 -3.56 -7.27 22.77
N GLY A 79 -2.63 -7.05 23.69
CA GLY A 79 -2.35 -7.94 24.81
C GLY A 79 -2.31 -7.16 26.11
N THR A 80 -2.94 -7.72 27.15
CA THR A 80 -2.85 -7.24 28.53
C THR A 80 -2.66 -8.49 29.38
N SER A 81 -1.50 -8.64 29.99
CA SER A 81 -1.19 -9.76 30.88
C SER A 81 -0.70 -9.25 32.22
N GLU A 82 -0.84 -10.05 33.27
CA GLU A 82 -0.20 -9.76 34.55
C GLU A 82 1.31 -10.08 34.46
N ASP A 83 2.15 -9.34 35.18
CA ASP A 83 3.61 -9.60 35.21
C ASP A 83 4.00 -10.71 36.21
N GLY A 84 3.03 -11.21 36.99
CA GLY A 84 3.21 -12.26 37.99
C GLY A 84 1.99 -12.38 38.89
N VAL A 85 2.01 -13.37 39.79
CA VAL A 85 0.91 -13.63 40.74
C VAL A 85 0.91 -12.55 41.84
N ASN A 86 -0.24 -11.92 42.06
CA ASN A 86 -0.47 -10.95 43.15
C ASN A 86 0.46 -9.71 43.16
N THR A 87 1.04 -9.32 42.02
CA THR A 87 1.89 -8.13 41.92
C THR A 87 1.09 -6.84 41.71
N GLY A 88 -0.13 -6.94 41.16
CA GLY A 88 -0.93 -5.81 40.71
C GLY A 88 -0.34 -5.06 39.50
N LYS A 89 0.67 -5.64 38.84
CA LYS A 89 1.38 -5.04 37.71
C LYS A 89 1.06 -5.79 36.43
N TYR A 90 1.13 -5.06 35.32
CA TYR A 90 0.73 -5.55 34.01
C TYR A 90 1.83 -5.41 32.97
N VAL A 91 1.87 -6.34 32.01
CA VAL A 91 2.58 -6.21 30.75
C VAL A 91 1.55 -5.97 29.65
N THR A 92 1.71 -4.86 28.96
CA THR A 92 0.77 -4.36 27.97
C THR A 92 1.44 -4.38 26.61
N SER A 93 0.78 -4.94 25.61
CA SER A 93 1.37 -5.08 24.28
C SER A 93 0.38 -4.80 23.15
N PHE A 94 0.96 -4.46 22.00
CA PHE A 94 0.27 -4.40 20.73
C PHE A 94 1.18 -5.00 19.66
N ILE A 95 0.63 -5.86 18.82
CA ILE A 95 1.30 -6.32 17.61
C ILE A 95 0.45 -5.90 16.41
N GLY A 96 1.08 -5.41 15.36
CA GLY A 96 0.39 -4.91 14.18
C GLY A 96 1.12 -5.23 12.88
N VAL A 97 0.38 -5.14 11.79
CA VAL A 97 0.84 -5.30 10.42
C VAL A 97 0.12 -4.28 9.53
N ALA A 98 0.87 -3.66 8.62
CA ALA A 98 0.30 -2.71 7.68
C ALA A 98 1.14 -2.61 6.39
N PRO A 99 0.51 -2.29 5.25
CA PRO A 99 -0.92 -2.42 4.95
C PRO A 99 -1.43 -3.87 5.04
N ILE A 100 -2.74 -4.08 5.13
CA ILE A 100 -3.32 -5.43 5.06
C ILE A 100 -3.37 -5.97 3.62
N SER A 101 -3.55 -5.09 2.63
CA SER A 101 -3.56 -5.47 1.21
C SER A 101 -2.19 -5.96 0.73
N ASP A 102 -1.12 -5.29 1.14
CA ASP A 102 0.27 -5.63 0.83
C ASP A 102 1.18 -5.43 2.07
N PRO A 103 1.26 -6.43 2.97
CA PRO A 103 2.00 -6.33 4.23
C PRO A 103 3.47 -5.94 4.07
N SER A 104 3.78 -4.69 4.41
CA SER A 104 5.11 -4.12 4.28
C SER A 104 5.85 -4.00 5.62
N VAL A 105 5.11 -3.74 6.71
CA VAL A 105 5.69 -3.47 8.03
C VAL A 105 4.93 -4.25 9.11
N THR A 106 5.67 -4.88 10.02
CA THR A 106 5.14 -5.44 11.27
C THR A 106 5.75 -4.75 12.48
N VAL A 107 4.93 -4.41 13.47
CA VAL A 107 5.36 -3.73 14.70
C VAL A 107 4.95 -4.57 15.90
N LEU A 108 5.84 -4.69 16.89
CA LEU A 108 5.56 -5.22 18.22
C LEU A 108 5.95 -4.18 19.26
N ILE A 109 4.99 -3.78 20.08
CA ILE A 109 5.17 -2.89 21.22
C ILE A 109 4.88 -3.68 22.48
N THR A 110 5.74 -3.55 23.48
CA THR A 110 5.57 -4.16 24.80
C THR A 110 5.99 -3.15 25.84
N LEU A 111 5.09 -2.87 26.79
CA LEU A 111 5.25 -1.91 27.86
C LEU A 111 5.12 -2.65 29.19
N TYR A 112 6.09 -2.44 30.07
CA TYR A 112 6.09 -3.03 31.41
C TYR A 112 5.53 -2.03 32.40
N ASN A 113 4.50 -2.45 33.12
CA ASN A 113 3.79 -1.70 34.15
C ASN A 113 3.47 -0.25 33.74
N PRO A 114 2.78 -0.02 32.60
CA PRO A 114 2.45 1.32 32.18
C PRO A 114 1.52 2.01 33.18
N THR A 115 1.76 3.30 33.42
CA THR A 115 0.96 4.16 34.29
C THR A 115 0.54 5.39 33.49
N GLY A 116 -0.76 5.71 33.41
CA GLY A 116 -1.23 6.90 32.66
C GLY A 116 -2.70 6.81 32.21
N GLU A 117 -3.14 7.76 31.38
CA GLU A 117 -4.54 7.95 30.93
C GLU A 117 -5.14 6.78 30.12
N GLY A 118 -4.37 5.76 29.76
CA GLY A 118 -4.86 4.50 29.16
C GLY A 118 -4.89 3.30 30.12
N GLY A 119 -4.55 3.52 31.40
CA GLY A 119 -4.42 2.48 32.42
C GLY A 119 -3.39 1.42 32.02
N HIS A 120 -3.77 0.15 32.14
CA HIS A 120 -2.93 -1.00 31.82
C HIS A 120 -3.37 -1.73 30.53
N GLN A 121 -4.33 -1.19 29.77
CA GLN A 121 -4.92 -1.89 28.63
C GLN A 121 -4.09 -1.73 27.34
N GLY A 122 -3.90 -2.83 26.60
CA GLY A 122 -3.20 -2.84 25.30
C GLY A 122 -3.74 -1.83 24.29
N GLY A 123 -5.07 -1.73 24.20
CA GLY A 123 -5.74 -0.79 23.32
C GLY A 123 -5.61 0.68 23.74
N GLY A 124 -5.50 0.93 25.06
CA GLY A 124 -5.40 2.28 25.60
C GLY A 124 -3.99 2.86 25.50
N VAL A 125 -2.95 2.02 25.66
CA VAL A 125 -1.57 2.50 25.80
C VAL A 125 -0.67 2.08 24.64
N ALA A 126 -0.69 0.80 24.25
CA ALA A 126 0.24 0.28 23.24
C ALA A 126 -0.26 0.51 21.80
N ALA A 127 -1.57 0.40 21.55
CA ALA A 127 -2.14 0.62 20.22
C ALA A 127 -1.92 2.05 19.66
N PRO A 128 -2.07 3.14 20.43
CA PRO A 128 -1.76 4.49 19.95
C PRO A 128 -0.29 4.68 19.52
N ILE A 129 0.66 4.06 20.23
CA ILE A 129 2.07 4.06 19.84
C ILE A 129 2.24 3.34 18.49
N GLY A 130 1.48 2.25 18.29
CA GLY A 130 1.42 1.56 17.00
C GLY A 130 0.97 2.47 15.85
N ALA A 131 -0.10 3.27 16.05
CA ALA A 131 -0.54 4.24 15.05
C ALA A 131 0.54 5.26 14.69
N GLN A 132 1.23 5.81 15.70
CA GLN A 132 2.31 6.78 15.47
C GLN A 132 3.43 6.16 14.63
N ILE A 133 3.94 4.99 15.02
CA ILE A 133 4.99 4.30 14.28
C ILE A 133 4.56 3.99 12.84
N PHE A 134 3.36 3.44 12.63
CA PHE A 134 2.88 3.16 11.28
C PHE A 134 2.73 4.44 10.45
N SER A 135 2.22 5.52 11.04
CA SER A 135 2.02 6.77 10.32
C SER A 135 3.32 7.37 9.79
N GLU A 136 4.42 7.24 10.53
CA GLU A 136 5.73 7.76 10.15
C GLU A 136 6.47 6.79 9.22
N VAL A 137 6.54 5.51 9.60
CA VAL A 137 7.33 4.51 8.86
C VAL A 137 6.74 4.23 7.49
N LEU A 138 5.42 4.11 7.35
CA LEU A 138 4.80 3.84 6.05
C LEU A 138 5.00 5.01 5.09
N GLN A 139 4.96 6.25 5.59
CA GLN A 139 5.27 7.44 4.79
C GLN A 139 6.75 7.47 4.40
N TYR A 140 7.65 7.20 5.34
CA TYR A 140 9.09 7.16 5.08
C TYR A 140 9.48 6.09 4.05
N LEU A 141 8.81 4.95 4.06
CA LEU A 141 9.01 3.86 3.11
C LEU A 141 8.24 4.06 1.79
N GLU A 142 7.53 5.17 1.62
CA GLU A 142 6.72 5.49 0.45
C GLU A 142 5.70 4.37 0.10
N VAL A 143 5.16 3.71 1.14
CA VAL A 143 4.18 2.63 0.95
C VAL A 143 2.87 3.26 0.47
N SER A 144 2.32 2.74 -0.63
CA SER A 144 1.04 3.19 -1.16
C SER A 144 -0.09 3.00 -0.13
N LYS A 145 -0.98 3.99 -0.04
CA LYS A 145 -2.20 3.85 0.76
C LYS A 145 -3.13 2.82 0.13
N ASP A 146 -3.88 2.10 0.96
CA ASP A 146 -4.91 1.18 0.48
C ASP A 146 -5.94 1.94 -0.36
N GLY A 147 -6.25 1.42 -1.54
CA GLY A 147 -7.19 2.04 -2.49
C GLY A 147 -6.56 3.08 -3.45
N GLN A 148 -5.37 3.64 -3.19
CA GLN A 148 -4.73 4.56 -4.12
C GLN A 148 -4.37 3.91 -5.46
N ASN A 149 -3.86 2.67 -5.41
CA ASN A 149 -3.55 1.92 -6.62
C ASN A 149 -4.82 1.54 -7.40
N GLU A 150 -5.92 1.26 -6.71
CA GLU A 150 -7.21 0.95 -7.37
C GLU A 150 -7.83 2.22 -7.99
N GLU A 151 -7.77 3.37 -7.31
CA GLU A 151 -8.20 4.65 -7.86
C GLU A 151 -7.34 5.08 -9.05
N GLU A 152 -6.01 4.96 -8.99
CA GLU A 152 -5.14 5.26 -10.14
C GLU A 152 -5.36 4.29 -11.31
N ILE A 153 -5.61 3.00 -11.04
CA ILE A 153 -5.94 2.02 -12.08
C ILE A 153 -7.31 2.33 -12.71
N ASN A 154 -8.32 2.68 -11.90
CA ASN A 154 -9.66 3.04 -12.39
C ASN A 154 -9.70 4.37 -13.15
N LEU A 155 -8.77 5.29 -12.87
CA LEU A 155 -8.61 6.54 -13.60
C LEU A 155 -7.81 6.39 -14.90
N ASN A 156 -7.27 5.21 -15.22
CA ASN A 156 -6.53 5.01 -16.45
C ASN A 156 -7.44 4.43 -17.54
N VAL A 157 -7.53 5.14 -18.66
CA VAL A 157 -8.25 4.72 -19.87
C VAL A 157 -7.26 4.33 -20.96
N GLU A 158 -7.65 3.37 -21.79
CA GLU A 158 -6.84 2.93 -22.92
C GLU A 158 -7.04 3.90 -24.10
N VAL A 159 -5.93 4.34 -24.70
CA VAL A 159 -5.99 5.27 -25.84
C VAL A 159 -6.56 4.53 -27.06
N PRO A 160 -7.72 4.97 -27.61
CA PRO A 160 -8.31 4.34 -28.78
C PRO A 160 -7.52 4.69 -30.05
N ASN A 161 -7.70 3.88 -31.10
CA ASN A 161 -7.15 4.18 -32.41
C ASN A 161 -8.06 5.17 -33.16
N ILE A 162 -7.56 6.38 -33.36
CA ILE A 162 -8.20 7.47 -34.10
C ILE A 162 -7.51 7.79 -35.42
N GLN A 163 -6.42 7.09 -35.75
CA GLN A 163 -5.73 7.24 -37.04
C GLN A 163 -6.65 6.80 -38.19
N GLY A 164 -6.67 7.58 -39.27
CA GLY A 164 -7.54 7.33 -40.42
C GLY A 164 -9.00 7.75 -40.23
N LYS A 165 -9.35 8.34 -39.08
CA LYS A 165 -10.68 8.92 -38.81
C LYS A 165 -10.70 10.42 -39.05
N THR A 166 -11.88 10.97 -39.21
CA THR A 166 -12.06 12.43 -39.29
C THR A 166 -11.91 13.05 -37.90
N ILE A 167 -11.56 14.33 -37.81
CA ILE A 167 -11.44 15.04 -36.52
C ILE A 167 -12.75 14.94 -35.71
N LYS A 168 -13.91 15.11 -36.37
CA LYS A 168 -15.23 15.00 -35.74
C LYS A 168 -15.52 13.60 -35.17
N GLU A 169 -15.12 12.55 -35.89
CA GLU A 169 -15.24 11.17 -35.39
C GLU A 169 -14.31 10.91 -34.21
N ALA A 170 -13.07 11.41 -34.29
CA ALA A 170 -12.09 11.28 -33.22
C ALA A 170 -12.52 12.01 -31.95
N GLU A 171 -13.07 13.23 -32.05
CA GLU A 171 -13.64 13.97 -30.92
C GLU A 171 -14.72 13.16 -30.19
N LYS A 172 -15.61 12.50 -30.94
CA LYS A 172 -16.65 11.64 -30.37
C LYS A 172 -16.05 10.43 -29.64
N ILE A 173 -15.15 9.71 -30.29
CA ILE A 173 -14.51 8.51 -29.75
C ILE A 173 -13.71 8.85 -28.48
N LEU A 174 -12.94 9.94 -28.51
CA LEU A 174 -12.16 10.38 -27.36
C LEU A 174 -13.09 10.79 -26.22
N LYS A 175 -14.17 11.53 -26.49
CA LYS A 175 -15.15 11.91 -25.45
C LYS A 175 -15.83 10.70 -24.81
N GLU A 176 -16.20 9.69 -25.59
CA GLU A 176 -16.74 8.41 -25.08
C GLU A 176 -15.74 7.68 -24.17
N ASN A 177 -14.45 7.79 -24.47
CA ASN A 177 -13.36 7.24 -23.66
C ASN A 177 -12.81 8.21 -22.61
N LYS A 178 -13.51 9.33 -22.33
CA LYS A 178 -13.12 10.37 -21.36
C LYS A 178 -11.74 10.99 -21.63
N LEU A 179 -11.35 11.11 -22.89
CA LEU A 179 -10.12 11.73 -23.37
C LEU A 179 -10.42 13.04 -24.10
N LYS A 180 -9.42 13.92 -24.19
CA LYS A 180 -9.52 15.21 -24.87
C LYS A 180 -8.69 15.18 -26.14
N ILE A 181 -9.19 15.76 -27.22
CA ILE A 181 -8.39 15.98 -28.42
C ILE A 181 -7.60 17.27 -28.27
N ASN A 182 -6.38 17.30 -28.78
CA ASN A 182 -5.58 18.51 -28.92
C ASN A 182 -5.10 18.64 -30.38
N ILE A 183 -5.45 19.76 -30.99
CA ILE A 183 -5.28 20.04 -32.40
C ILE A 183 -4.18 21.11 -32.54
N ASN A 184 -2.98 20.71 -32.96
CA ASN A 184 -1.84 21.61 -33.11
C ASN A 184 -2.05 22.59 -34.29
N ASN A 185 -2.24 23.88 -34.00
CA ASN A 185 -2.63 24.93 -34.97
C ASN A 185 -4.11 24.88 -35.38
N GLU A 186 -5.01 24.75 -34.40
CA GLU A 186 -6.46 24.90 -34.63
C GLU A 186 -6.79 26.27 -35.28
N GLN A 187 -7.44 26.26 -36.45
CA GLN A 187 -7.93 27.46 -37.14
C GLN A 187 -9.47 27.52 -37.03
N GLU A 188 -10.04 28.73 -36.90
CA GLU A 188 -11.49 28.93 -36.70
C GLU A 188 -12.37 28.32 -37.82
N ASN A 189 -11.84 28.15 -39.03
CA ASN A 189 -12.56 27.60 -40.20
C ASN A 189 -12.05 26.20 -40.63
N MET A 190 -11.48 25.41 -39.72
CA MET A 190 -11.04 24.06 -40.05
C MET A 190 -12.22 23.14 -40.40
N ASP A 191 -12.12 22.46 -41.53
CA ASP A 191 -13.08 21.43 -41.96
C ASP A 191 -12.86 20.13 -41.18
N LYS A 192 -13.39 20.08 -39.94
CA LYS A 192 -13.31 18.92 -39.06
C LYS A 192 -14.05 17.68 -39.60
N GLU A 193 -14.86 17.81 -40.66
CA GLU A 193 -15.60 16.70 -41.27
C GLU A 193 -14.79 15.94 -42.32
N ASN A 194 -13.87 16.61 -43.02
CA ASN A 194 -13.09 16.00 -44.10
C ASN A 194 -11.60 15.80 -43.77
N ILE A 195 -11.09 16.44 -42.72
CA ILE A 195 -9.68 16.31 -42.32
C ILE A 195 -9.45 14.95 -41.63
N ILE A 196 -8.56 14.14 -42.19
CA ILE A 196 -8.21 12.80 -41.71
C ILE A 196 -6.95 12.86 -40.86
N ILE A 197 -6.99 12.23 -39.68
CA ILE A 197 -5.86 12.14 -38.76
C ILE A 197 -4.81 11.17 -39.32
N LYS A 198 -3.57 11.64 -39.48
CA LYS A 198 -2.42 10.84 -39.92
C LYS A 198 -1.69 10.21 -38.77
N GLU A 199 -1.51 10.94 -37.67
CA GLU A 199 -0.80 10.48 -36.48
C GLU A 199 -1.50 10.93 -35.19
N GLN A 200 -1.31 10.13 -34.14
CA GLN A 200 -1.78 10.44 -32.80
C GLN A 200 -0.67 10.18 -31.77
N ILE A 201 -0.64 11.01 -30.73
CA ILE A 201 0.23 10.84 -29.57
C ILE A 201 -0.60 11.05 -28.30
N PRO A 202 -0.64 10.09 -27.36
CA PRO A 202 0.03 8.78 -27.38
C PRO A 202 -0.52 7.76 -28.39
N LYS A 203 0.26 6.69 -28.64
CA LYS A 203 -0.14 5.58 -29.51
C LYS A 203 -1.33 4.83 -28.92
N SER A 204 -2.14 4.23 -29.79
CA SER A 204 -3.24 3.37 -29.36
C SER A 204 -2.74 2.20 -28.49
N GLY A 205 -3.53 1.81 -27.48
CA GLY A 205 -3.20 0.75 -26.53
C GLY A 205 -2.38 1.21 -25.31
N VAL A 206 -1.87 2.44 -25.31
CA VAL A 206 -1.24 3.04 -24.13
C VAL A 206 -2.31 3.41 -23.11
N LYS A 207 -2.05 3.13 -21.83
CA LYS A 207 -2.91 3.57 -20.72
C LYS A 207 -2.52 4.98 -20.27
N VAL A 208 -3.50 5.88 -20.19
CA VAL A 208 -3.32 7.27 -19.75
C VAL A 208 -4.40 7.66 -18.77
N LYS A 209 -4.16 8.70 -17.96
CA LYS A 209 -5.17 9.19 -17.00
C LYS A 209 -6.38 9.77 -17.74
N GLU A 210 -7.58 9.61 -17.19
CA GLU A 210 -8.79 10.26 -17.67
C GLU A 210 -8.55 11.77 -17.87
N ASN A 211 -9.18 12.36 -18.88
CA ASN A 211 -9.01 13.75 -19.31
C ASN A 211 -7.63 14.11 -19.87
N SER A 212 -6.75 13.13 -20.14
CA SER A 212 -5.50 13.37 -20.86
C SER A 212 -5.75 13.86 -22.29
N ASN A 213 -4.81 14.68 -22.79
CA ASN A 213 -4.83 15.19 -24.15
C ASN A 213 -4.22 14.18 -25.12
N ILE A 214 -4.91 13.93 -26.22
CA ILE A 214 -4.42 13.19 -27.38
C ILE A 214 -4.11 14.21 -28.46
N TYR A 215 -2.81 14.36 -28.75
CA TYR A 215 -2.31 15.24 -29.79
C TYR A 215 -2.45 14.56 -31.13
N ILE A 216 -2.93 15.29 -32.12
CA ILE A 216 -3.11 14.78 -33.49
C ILE A 216 -2.32 15.58 -34.50
N GLU A 217 -1.87 14.90 -35.55
CA GLU A 217 -1.36 15.50 -36.78
C GLU A 217 -2.21 15.02 -37.97
N TRP A 218 -2.49 15.92 -38.91
CA TRP A 218 -3.39 15.69 -40.04
C TRP A 218 -2.81 16.16 -41.38
#